data_AF-A0A2V6G1P1-F1
#
_entry.id   AF-A0A2V6G1P1-F1
#
_cell.length_a   1.000
_cell.length_b   1.000
_cell.length_c   1.000
_cell.angle_alpha   90.00
_cell.angle_beta   90.00
_cell.angle_gamma   90.00
#
_symmetry.space_group_name_H-M   'P 1'
#
loop_
_entity.id
_entity.type
_entity.pdbx_description
1 polymer ?
#
loop_
_entity_poly.entity_id
_entity_poly.type
_entity_poly.pdbx_seq_one_letter_code
_entity_poly.pdbx_strand_id
1 'polypeptide(L)'
;MPKMVSRNPIKRKREEKRLAKLQKQGRLVKGVEVPENALPANPDAQNHHGGYSAKFYYQDIHYTCAGCGKPEVWTAEQQKRYFEAQKGNIYNEPKWCPKCHSKRMKDKEAK
;
A
#
# COMPACT_ATOMS: atom_id res chain seq x y z
N MET A 1 9.72 14.91 -3.40
CA MET A 1 9.50 16.37 -3.52
C MET A 1 8.03 16.62 -3.82
N PRO A 2 7.31 17.40 -3.00
CA PRO A 2 5.95 17.80 -3.36
C PRO A 2 6.01 18.68 -4.62
N LYS A 3 5.15 18.41 -5.61
CA LYS A 3 5.09 19.20 -6.85
C LYS A 3 4.87 20.67 -6.50
N MET A 4 5.82 21.54 -6.87
CA MET A 4 5.63 22.98 -6.74
C MET A 4 4.45 23.41 -7.60
N VAL A 5 3.41 23.93 -6.96
CA VAL A 5 2.22 24.43 -7.64
C VAL A 5 2.63 25.55 -8.59
N SER A 6 2.13 25.52 -9.83
CA SER A 6 2.48 26.49 -10.87
C SER A 6 2.24 27.94 -10.41
N ARG A 7 3.23 28.82 -10.58
CA ARG A 7 3.10 30.27 -10.33
C ARG A 7 2.08 30.97 -11.23
N ASN A 8 1.71 30.36 -12.36
CA ASN A 8 0.65 30.88 -13.24
C ASN A 8 -0.74 30.70 -12.58
N PRO A 9 -1.53 31.78 -12.42
CA PRO A 9 -2.78 31.77 -11.66
C PRO A 9 -3.88 30.89 -12.28
N ILE A 10 -3.94 30.78 -13.61
CA ILE A 10 -4.92 29.93 -14.30
C ILE A 10 -4.59 28.46 -14.09
N LYS A 11 -3.31 28.09 -14.23
CA LYS A 11 -2.84 26.71 -14.00
C LYS A 11 -3.06 26.31 -12.54
N ARG A 12 -2.77 27.20 -11.58
CA ARG A 12 -3.00 26.99 -10.16
C ARG A 12 -4.48 26.68 -9.85
N LYS A 13 -5.40 27.52 -10.31
CA LYS A 13 -6.85 27.33 -10.07
C LYS A 13 -7.39 26.02 -10.65
N ARG A 14 -6.84 25.56 -11.78
CA ARG A 14 -7.19 24.25 -12.37
C ARG A 14 -6.68 23.08 -11.51
N GLU A 15 -5.45 23.20 -11.02
CA GLU A 15 -4.82 22.19 -10.17
C GLU A 15 -5.52 22.07 -8.82
N GLU A 16 -5.86 23.20 -8.17
CA GLU A 16 -6.66 23.24 -6.95
C GLU A 16 -8.02 22.56 -7.13
N LYS A 17 -8.74 22.83 -8.23
CA LYS A 17 -10.02 22.17 -8.55
C LYS A 17 -9.85 20.65 -8.73
N ARG A 18 -8.76 20.21 -9.37
CA ARG A 18 -8.47 18.77 -9.56
C ARG A 18 -8.18 18.10 -8.22
N LEU A 19 -7.36 18.71 -7.37
CA LEU A 19 -7.03 18.19 -6.04
C LEU A 19 -8.28 18.15 -5.14
N ALA A 20 -9.11 19.19 -5.14
CA ALA A 20 -10.37 19.21 -4.41
C ALA A 20 -11.33 18.10 -4.89
N LYS A 21 -11.36 17.80 -6.19
CA LYS A 21 -12.14 16.68 -6.74
C LYS A 21 -11.59 15.33 -6.25
N LEU A 22 -10.28 15.13 -6.30
CA LEU A 22 -9.63 13.90 -5.80
C LEU A 22 -9.83 13.70 -4.31
N GLN A 23 -9.76 14.78 -3.53
CA GLN A 23 -10.02 14.76 -2.09
C GLN A 23 -11.49 14.40 -1.79
N LYS A 24 -12.45 14.98 -2.51
CA LYS A 24 -13.87 14.58 -2.41
C LYS A 24 -14.11 13.11 -2.77
N GLN A 25 -13.32 12.57 -3.70
CA GLN A 25 -13.37 11.15 -4.08
C GLN A 25 -12.62 10.23 -3.11
N GLY A 26 -11.99 10.76 -2.05
CA GLY A 26 -11.18 9.97 -1.12
C GLY A 26 -9.88 9.42 -1.75
N ARG A 27 -9.49 9.93 -2.92
CA ARG A 27 -8.29 9.50 -3.67
C ARG A 27 -7.07 10.39 -3.41
N LEU A 28 -7.05 11.10 -2.28
CA LEU A 28 -5.94 11.96 -1.89
C LEU A 28 -5.56 11.65 -0.44
N VAL A 29 -4.37 11.09 -0.24
CA VAL A 29 -3.85 10.72 1.09
C VAL A 29 -2.55 11.50 1.34
N LYS A 30 -2.54 12.40 2.33
CA LYS A 30 -1.38 13.26 2.66
C LYS A 30 -0.71 13.94 1.44
N GLY A 31 -1.52 14.38 0.46
CA GLY A 31 -1.04 15.02 -0.77
C GLY A 31 -0.55 14.07 -1.87
N VAL A 32 -0.67 12.75 -1.65
CA VAL A 32 -0.38 11.71 -2.65
C VAL A 32 -1.69 11.28 -3.31
N GLU A 33 -1.69 11.27 -4.64
CA GLU A 33 -2.83 10.83 -5.45
C GLU A 33 -2.91 9.31 -5.43
N VAL A 34 -4.09 8.78 -5.09
CA VAL A 34 -4.39 7.36 -5.08
C VAL A 34 -4.94 6.97 -6.47
N PRO A 35 -4.33 5.97 -7.14
CA PRO A 35 -4.84 5.43 -8.39
C PRO A 35 -6.25 4.83 -8.25
N GLU A 36 -6.96 4.65 -9.36
CA GLU A 36 -8.37 4.25 -9.33
C GLU A 36 -8.57 2.82 -8.83
N ASN A 37 -7.63 1.94 -9.18
CA ASN A 37 -7.60 0.54 -8.79
C ASN A 37 -6.80 0.31 -7.50
N ALA A 38 -6.64 1.36 -6.67
CA ALA A 38 -5.85 1.31 -5.46
C ALA A 38 -6.70 1.66 -4.23
N LEU A 39 -6.47 0.96 -3.13
CA LEU A 39 -7.09 1.30 -1.86
C LEU A 39 -6.27 2.39 -1.16
N PRO A 40 -6.91 3.44 -0.62
CA PRO A 40 -6.21 4.44 0.17
C PRO A 40 -5.67 3.78 1.45
N ALA A 41 -4.38 3.96 1.69
CA ALA A 41 -3.75 3.54 2.92
C ALA A 41 -3.90 4.62 3.98
N ASN A 42 -3.84 4.24 5.25
CA ASN A 42 -3.70 5.17 6.37
C ASN A 42 -2.24 5.13 6.87
N PRO A 43 -1.38 6.09 6.44
CA PRO A 43 0.01 6.15 6.87
C PRO A 43 0.16 6.16 8.39
N ASP A 44 -0.69 6.89 9.11
CA ASP A 44 -0.61 7.02 10.57
C ASP A 44 -0.91 5.72 11.31
N ALA A 45 -1.69 4.83 10.68
CA ALA A 45 -1.96 3.50 11.20
C ALA A 45 -0.85 2.48 10.86
N GLN A 46 0.17 2.83 10.10
CA GLN A 46 1.25 1.89 9.78
C GLN A 46 2.30 1.84 10.89
N ASN A 47 3.01 0.72 10.95
CA ASN A 47 4.15 0.58 11.83
C ASN A 47 5.40 1.15 11.15
N HIS A 48 5.87 2.29 11.66
CA HIS A 48 6.97 3.00 11.04
C HIS A 48 8.35 2.43 11.45
N HIS A 49 8.47 1.69 12.56
CA HIS A 49 9.74 1.12 13.06
C HIS A 49 10.98 2.03 12.88
N GLY A 50 10.84 3.35 13.07
CA GLY A 50 11.92 4.35 12.86
C GLY A 50 12.30 4.64 11.41
N GLY A 51 11.65 4.02 10.43
CA GLY A 51 11.80 4.28 9.00
C GLY A 51 10.93 5.44 8.49
N TYR A 52 11.43 6.13 7.47
CA TYR A 52 10.76 7.25 6.81
C TYR A 52 9.78 6.83 5.69
N SER A 53 9.56 5.53 5.51
CA SER A 53 8.74 5.00 4.42
C SER A 53 7.33 4.64 4.89
N ALA A 54 6.33 5.34 4.37
CA ALA A 54 4.92 4.99 4.53
C ALA A 54 4.29 4.69 3.16
N LYS A 55 3.33 3.76 3.14
CA LYS A 55 2.51 3.48 1.95
C LYS A 55 1.32 4.43 1.98
N PHE A 56 1.04 5.09 0.86
CA PHE A 56 -0.11 6.00 0.72
C PHE A 56 -1.31 5.32 0.05
N TYR A 57 -1.07 4.21 -0.63
CA TYR A 57 -2.08 3.36 -1.23
C TYR A 57 -1.59 1.92 -1.32
N TYR A 58 -2.52 0.99 -1.48
CA TYR A 58 -2.26 -0.42 -1.76
C TYR A 58 -2.88 -0.80 -3.10
N GLN A 59 -2.21 -1.67 -3.85
CA GLN A 59 -2.69 -2.23 -5.12
C GLN A 59 -2.47 -3.72 -5.11
N ASP A 60 -3.27 -4.47 -5.84
CA ASP A 60 -3.13 -5.92 -5.94
C ASP A 60 -1.76 -6.31 -6.52
N ILE A 61 -0.95 -7.00 -5.73
CA ILE A 61 0.38 -7.46 -6.13
C ILE A 61 0.27 -8.92 -6.55
N HIS A 62 0.51 -9.19 -7.83
CA HIS A 62 0.61 -10.55 -8.34
C HIS A 62 2.00 -11.08 -8.05
N TYR A 63 2.09 -12.27 -7.45
CA TYR A 63 3.35 -12.91 -7.14
C TYR A 63 3.27 -14.41 -7.39
N THR A 64 4.43 -15.03 -7.56
CA THR A 64 4.54 -16.48 -7.71
C THR A 64 5.04 -17.08 -6.41
N CYS A 65 4.32 -18.03 -5.85
CA CYS A 65 4.71 -18.68 -4.60
C CYS A 65 6.05 -19.42 -4.76
N ALA A 66 7.05 -19.07 -3.95
CA ALA A 66 8.37 -19.72 -3.98
C ALA A 66 8.36 -21.19 -3.51
N GLY A 67 7.25 -21.66 -2.91
CA GLY A 67 7.12 -23.03 -2.42
C GLY A 67 6.46 -23.97 -3.43
N CYS A 68 5.37 -23.54 -4.08
CA CYS A 68 4.58 -24.38 -4.97
C CYS A 68 4.50 -23.87 -6.41
N GLY A 69 5.08 -22.71 -6.72
CA GLY A 69 5.09 -22.12 -8.06
C GLY A 69 3.74 -21.58 -8.53
N LYS A 70 2.69 -21.62 -7.70
CA LYS A 70 1.37 -21.12 -8.10
C LYS A 70 1.33 -19.58 -8.14
N PRO A 71 0.66 -18.99 -9.14
CA PRO A 71 0.38 -17.57 -9.14
C PRO A 71 -0.64 -17.26 -8.04
N GLU A 72 -0.38 -16.20 -7.30
CA GLU A 72 -1.22 -15.75 -6.20
C GLU A 72 -1.30 -14.22 -6.23
N VAL A 73 -2.36 -13.67 -5.66
CA VAL A 73 -2.56 -12.22 -5.60
C VAL A 73 -2.59 -11.78 -4.14
N TRP A 74 -1.72 -10.84 -3.80
CA TRP A 74 -1.78 -10.14 -2.54
C TRP A 74 -2.65 -8.92 -2.68
N THR A 75 -3.90 -9.05 -2.27
CA THR A 75 -4.88 -8.01 -2.51
C THR A 75 -4.57 -6.74 -1.71
N ALA A 76 -5.03 -5.61 -2.22
CA ALA A 76 -4.90 -4.34 -1.54
C ALA A 76 -5.53 -4.38 -0.13
N GLU A 77 -6.62 -5.15 0.05
CA GLU A 77 -7.26 -5.36 1.34
C GLU A 77 -6.39 -6.16 2.31
N GLN A 78 -5.74 -7.23 1.82
CA GLN A 78 -4.83 -8.03 2.63
C GLN A 78 -3.62 -7.21 3.07
N GLN A 79 -3.07 -6.39 2.18
CA GLN A 79 -2.01 -5.44 2.48
C GLN A 79 -2.45 -4.47 3.58
N LYS A 80 -3.63 -3.86 3.43
CA LYS A 80 -4.18 -2.92 4.40
C LYS A 80 -4.28 -3.53 5.79
N ARG A 81 -4.86 -4.74 5.91
CA ARG A 81 -4.96 -5.45 7.20
C ARG A 81 -3.59 -5.77 7.79
N TYR A 82 -2.64 -6.22 6.96
CA TYR A 82 -1.31 -6.58 7.41
C TYR A 82 -0.53 -5.39 7.97
N PHE A 83 -0.48 -4.27 7.25
CA PHE A 83 0.30 -3.11 7.65
C PHE A 83 -0.40 -2.26 8.72
N GLU A 84 -1.72 -2.10 8.64
CA GLU A 84 -2.45 -1.18 9.55
C GLU A 84 -2.93 -1.87 10.83
N ALA A 85 -3.50 -3.08 10.72
CA ALA A 85 -4.07 -3.79 11.86
C ALA A 85 -3.05 -4.70 12.56
N GLN A 86 -2.28 -5.49 11.79
CA GLN A 86 -1.26 -6.39 12.34
C GLN A 86 0.08 -5.69 12.58
N LYS A 87 0.22 -4.42 12.19
CA LYS A 87 1.44 -3.61 12.36
C LYS A 87 2.69 -4.30 11.77
N GLY A 88 2.51 -5.05 10.68
CA GLY A 88 3.58 -5.73 9.98
C GLY A 88 4.61 -4.74 9.42
N ASN A 89 5.84 -5.22 9.21
CA ASN A 89 6.91 -4.40 8.65
C ASN A 89 6.57 -3.98 7.21
N ILE A 90 6.64 -2.68 6.91
CA ILE A 90 6.30 -2.06 5.63
C ILE A 90 7.12 -2.55 4.42
N TYR A 91 8.29 -3.14 4.68
CA TYR A 91 9.17 -3.74 3.67
C TYR A 91 8.84 -5.21 3.40
N ASN A 92 7.90 -5.82 4.13
CA ASN A 92 7.53 -7.20 3.90
C ASN A 92 6.66 -7.34 2.66
N GLU A 93 7.04 -8.28 1.81
CA GLU A 93 6.30 -8.71 0.64
C GLU A 93 6.03 -10.22 0.70
N PRO A 94 4.89 -10.69 0.19
CA PRO A 94 4.50 -12.08 0.25
C PRO A 94 5.35 -12.89 -0.73
N LYS A 95 6.11 -13.84 -0.18
CA LYS A 95 6.91 -14.79 -0.96
C LYS A 95 6.25 -16.16 -1.10
N TRP A 96 5.36 -16.50 -0.19
CA TRP A 96 4.70 -17.79 -0.12
C TRP A 96 3.19 -17.61 -0.05
N CYS A 97 2.45 -18.47 -0.75
CA CYS A 97 1.01 -18.56 -0.58
C CYS A 97 0.68 -19.00 0.87
N PRO A 98 -0.55 -18.71 1.36
CA PRO A 98 -0.93 -19.00 2.75
C PRO A 98 -0.69 -20.46 3.17
N LYS A 99 -0.91 -21.41 2.24
CA LYS A 99 -0.69 -22.85 2.46
C LYS A 99 0.80 -23.17 2.68
N CYS A 100 1.67 -22.68 1.79
CA CYS A 100 3.11 -22.89 1.90
C CYS A 100 3.70 -22.16 3.10
N HIS A 101 3.18 -20.97 3.43
CA HIS A 101 3.58 -20.24 4.63
C HIS A 101 3.22 -21.01 5.90
N SER A 102 1.97 -21.48 6.03
CA SER A 102 1.53 -22.27 7.19
C SER A 102 2.34 -23.56 7.36
N LYS A 103 2.59 -24.29 6.26
CA LYS A 103 3.46 -25.48 6.30
C LYS A 103 4.85 -25.16 6.84
N ARG A 104 5.48 -24.10 6.32
CA ARG A 104 6.82 -23.68 6.75
C ARG A 104 6.89 -23.28 8.23
N MET A 105 5.84 -22.63 8.75
CA MET A 105 5.78 -22.26 10.16
C MET A 105 5.68 -23.51 11.06
N LYS A 106 4.84 -24.49 10.69
CA LYS A 106 4.77 -25.78 11.39
C LYS A 106 6.10 -26.54 11.37
N ASP A 107 6.77 -26.58 10.22
CA ASP A 107 8.07 -27.25 10.09
C ASP A 107 9.17 -26.59 10.95
N LYS A 108 9.06 -25.26 11.21
CA LYS A 108 9.96 -24.54 12.11
C LYS A 108 9.68 -24.81 13.58
N GLU A 109 8.40 -24.87 13.96
CA GLU A 109 7.99 -25.15 15.35
C GLU A 109 8.30 -26.60 15.77
N ALA A 110 8.33 -27.52 14.82
CA ALA A 110 8.68 -28.92 15.05
C ALA A 110 10.19 -29.18 15.21
N LYS A 111 11.04 -28.16 15.08
CA LYS A 111 12.51 -28.26 15.12
C LYS A 111 13.08 -27.49 16.29
#